data_AF-A0A0A9H9E6-F1
#
_entry.id   AF-A0A0A9H9E6-F1
#
_cell.length_a   1.000
_cell.length_b   1.000
_cell.length_c   1.000
_cell.angle_alpha   90.00
_cell.angle_beta   90.00
_cell.angle_gamma   90.00
#
_symmetry.space_group_name_H-M   'P 1'
#
loop_
_entity.id
_entity.type
_entity.pdbx_description
1 polymer ?
#
loop_
_entity_poly.entity_id
_entity_poly.type
_entity_poly.pdbx_seq_one_letter_code
_entity_poly.pdbx_strand_id
1 'polypeptide(L)'
;MQTGFEAGREEAAAQVERVLQYRFRDRLLLEEALTHKSFYANGRGPSYRRLAFIGDSAIYLLYSKHFYRRYRSLEPDQLTNLRKDYITNKKLARDAVRHNLYPLLRRGNCPDLDSKVSLFTDSMQKEAEGNQGIRAPKVLADIIEAIAGAVYVDSGFDLEVLGKVARRLLEEALHVVGSEKEQMGKAARDNGSEDNVEELEEFEKKPNVQCSKKHWPKHIFMGMLATFFISCMLAAIDTTSDHATVEIFFFVGFGGFALFCLRILLWVLQNVYMYLRGHK
;
A
#
# COMPACT_ATOMS: atom_id res chain seq x y z
N MET A 1 -8.55 -23.49 36.10
CA MET A 1 -7.55 -22.51 35.60
C MET A 1 -8.22 -21.73 34.49
N GLN A 2 -8.94 -20.65 34.84
CA GLN A 2 -9.61 -19.78 33.86
C GLN A 2 -8.61 -18.70 33.45
N THR A 3 -7.94 -18.91 32.33
CA THR A 3 -7.07 -17.92 31.70
C THR A 3 -7.70 -17.50 30.38
N GLY A 4 -8.16 -16.25 30.31
CA GLY A 4 -8.38 -15.53 29.05
C GLY A 4 -9.82 -15.46 28.52
N PHE A 5 -10.71 -14.75 29.21
CA PHE A 5 -11.83 -14.01 28.61
C PHE A 5 -12.20 -12.84 29.53
N GLU A 6 -12.04 -11.59 29.09
CA GLU A 6 -12.74 -10.44 29.71
C GLU A 6 -14.02 -10.08 28.95
N ALA A 7 -14.14 -10.42 27.66
CA ALA A 7 -15.36 -10.26 26.87
C ALA A 7 -15.75 -11.57 26.17
N GLY A 8 -17.05 -11.88 26.13
CA GLY A 8 -17.56 -13.00 25.33
C GLY A 8 -17.26 -12.79 23.83
N ARG A 9 -17.17 -13.87 23.04
CA ARG A 9 -16.87 -13.79 21.59
C ARG A 9 -17.75 -12.76 20.86
N GLU A 10 -19.06 -12.77 21.13
CA GLU A 10 -20.01 -11.85 20.51
C GLU A 10 -19.85 -10.42 21.00
N GLU A 11 -19.51 -10.24 22.27
CA GLU A 11 -19.28 -8.94 22.88
C GLU A 11 -18.01 -8.28 22.33
N ALA A 12 -16.92 -9.04 22.23
CA ALA A 12 -15.67 -8.60 21.61
C ALA A 12 -15.90 -8.17 20.16
N ALA A 13 -16.63 -8.99 19.39
CA ALA A 13 -16.99 -8.65 18.02
C ALA A 13 -17.83 -7.36 17.95
N ALA A 14 -18.87 -7.25 18.78
CA ALA A 14 -19.73 -6.06 18.82
C ALA A 14 -18.98 -4.80 19.27
N GLN A 15 -18.00 -4.92 20.15
CA GLN A 15 -17.16 -3.79 20.56
C GLN A 15 -16.28 -3.31 19.41
N VAL A 16 -15.62 -4.22 18.69
CA VAL A 16 -14.81 -3.87 17.51
C VAL A 16 -15.70 -3.26 16.42
N GLU A 17 -16.83 -3.88 16.07
CA GLU A 17 -17.76 -3.34 15.07
C GLU A 17 -18.25 -1.92 15.42
N ARG A 18 -18.46 -1.62 16.71
CA ARG A 18 -18.81 -0.27 17.19
C ARG A 18 -17.68 0.74 17.00
N VAL A 19 -16.43 0.38 17.31
CA VAL A 19 -15.26 1.24 17.09
C VAL A 19 -15.10 1.55 15.60
N LEU A 20 -15.20 0.52 14.76
CA LEU A 20 -15.05 0.67 13.31
C LEU A 20 -16.25 1.35 12.65
N GLN A 21 -17.42 1.30 13.29
CA GLN A 21 -18.74 1.57 12.70
C GLN A 21 -18.85 0.85 11.35
N TYR A 22 -18.51 -0.43 11.39
CA TYR A 22 -18.49 -1.36 10.25
C TYR A 22 -19.08 -2.68 10.73
N ARG A 23 -20.01 -3.23 9.95
CA ARG A 23 -20.63 -4.53 10.24
C ARG A 23 -20.10 -5.54 9.25
N PHE A 24 -19.47 -6.60 9.76
CA PHE A 24 -18.90 -7.65 8.94
C PHE A 24 -19.99 -8.49 8.26
N ARG A 25 -19.78 -8.81 6.99
CA ARG A 25 -20.63 -9.78 6.27
C ARG A 25 -20.25 -11.20 6.69
N ASP A 26 -18.95 -11.47 6.74
CA ASP A 26 -18.37 -12.69 7.29
C ASP A 26 -17.75 -12.43 8.67
N ARG A 27 -18.47 -12.85 9.72
CA ARG A 27 -18.02 -12.72 11.11
C ARG A 27 -16.78 -13.56 11.42
N LEU A 28 -16.50 -14.60 10.65
CA LEU A 28 -15.34 -15.46 10.87
C LEU A 28 -14.03 -14.70 10.63
N LEU A 29 -14.03 -13.71 9.73
CA LEU A 29 -12.87 -12.85 9.50
C LEU A 29 -12.51 -12.03 10.74
N LEU A 30 -13.51 -11.47 11.43
CA LEU A 30 -13.28 -10.74 12.67
C LEU A 30 -12.85 -11.69 13.80
N GLU A 31 -13.43 -12.89 13.88
CA GLU A 31 -12.99 -13.90 14.84
C GLU A 31 -11.54 -14.34 14.61
N GLU A 32 -11.11 -14.53 13.35
CA GLU A 32 -9.71 -14.85 13.00
C GLU A 32 -8.79 -13.68 13.37
N ALA A 33 -9.19 -12.44 13.08
CA ALA A 33 -8.44 -11.22 13.43
C ALA A 33 -8.24 -11.04 14.94
N LEU A 34 -9.19 -11.51 15.75
CA LEU A 34 -9.12 -11.47 17.22
C LEU A 34 -8.60 -12.78 17.83
N THR A 35 -7.90 -13.63 17.08
CA THR A 35 -7.34 -14.88 17.59
C THR A 35 -5.81 -14.92 17.49
N HIS A 36 -5.13 -14.94 18.64
CA HIS A 36 -3.68 -15.12 18.72
C HIS A 36 -3.29 -16.59 18.54
N LYS A 37 -2.08 -16.84 17.99
CA LYS A 37 -1.55 -18.20 17.74
C LYS A 37 -1.51 -19.09 18.99
N SER A 38 -1.39 -18.51 20.19
CA SER A 38 -1.36 -19.26 21.45
C SER A 38 -2.73 -19.77 21.90
N PHE A 39 -3.82 -19.36 21.24
CA PHE A 39 -5.16 -19.82 21.57
C PHE A 39 -5.32 -21.33 21.33
N TYR A 40 -4.72 -21.85 20.27
CA TYR A 40 -4.72 -23.28 19.98
C TYR A 40 -3.50 -23.93 20.61
N ALA A 41 -3.70 -24.98 21.42
CA ALA A 41 -2.62 -25.66 22.15
C ALA A 41 -1.48 -26.17 21.25
N ASN A 42 -1.81 -26.57 20.02
CA ASN A 42 -0.84 -27.02 19.02
C ASN A 42 -0.29 -25.89 18.13
N GLY A 43 -0.79 -24.66 18.28
CA GLY A 43 -0.43 -23.50 17.46
C GLY A 43 -0.85 -23.57 15.99
N ARG A 44 -1.70 -24.53 15.60
CA ARG A 44 -2.05 -24.82 14.19
C ARG A 44 -3.46 -24.37 13.77
N GLY A 45 -4.18 -23.63 14.62
CA GLY A 45 -5.49 -23.09 14.25
C GLY A 45 -5.42 -21.74 13.53
N PRO A 46 -6.55 -21.26 12.98
CA PRO A 46 -6.63 -19.96 12.32
C PRO A 46 -6.27 -18.84 13.31
N SER A 47 -5.38 -17.96 12.89
CA SER A 47 -4.91 -16.85 13.71
C SER A 47 -4.81 -15.60 12.87
N TYR A 48 -4.80 -14.45 13.54
CA TYR A 48 -4.80 -13.14 12.90
C TYR A 48 -3.66 -12.93 11.90
N ARG A 49 -2.59 -13.75 11.92
CA ARG A 49 -1.35 -13.54 11.17
C ARG A 49 -1.55 -13.42 9.66
N ARG A 50 -2.48 -14.19 9.07
CA ARG A 50 -2.78 -14.11 7.63
C ARG A 50 -3.48 -12.80 7.29
N LEU A 51 -4.41 -12.38 8.13
CA LEU A 51 -5.11 -11.11 7.99
C LEU A 51 -4.18 -9.92 8.25
N ALA A 52 -3.27 -10.02 9.22
CA ALA A 52 -2.25 -9.00 9.46
C ALA A 52 -1.32 -8.82 8.26
N PHE A 53 -0.91 -9.92 7.62
CA PHE A 53 -0.09 -9.87 6.41
C PHE A 53 -0.74 -9.07 5.27
N ILE A 54 -2.01 -9.35 4.95
CA ILE A 54 -2.72 -8.60 3.90
C ILE A 54 -3.08 -7.18 4.36
N GLY A 55 -3.38 -7.00 5.65
CA GLY A 55 -3.73 -5.74 6.26
C GLY A 55 -2.59 -4.74 6.28
N ASP A 56 -1.36 -5.17 6.59
CA ASP A 56 -0.15 -4.34 6.49
C ASP A 56 -0.01 -3.74 5.09
N SER A 57 -0.10 -4.59 4.05
CA SER A 57 -0.05 -4.15 2.65
C SER A 57 -1.21 -3.20 2.29
N ALA A 58 -2.41 -3.47 2.80
CA ALA A 58 -3.59 -2.65 2.53
C ALA A 58 -3.50 -1.27 3.18
N ILE A 59 -3.06 -1.19 4.44
CA ILE A 59 -2.79 0.07 5.15
C ILE A 59 -1.69 0.83 4.40
N TYR A 60 -0.62 0.15 4.02
CA TYR A 60 0.47 0.75 3.26
C TYR A 60 0.00 1.38 1.97
N LEU A 61 -0.82 0.66 1.20
CA LEU A 61 -1.40 1.14 -0.05
C LEU A 61 -2.39 2.30 0.17
N LEU A 62 -3.19 2.24 1.23
CA LEU A 62 -4.12 3.31 1.60
C LEU A 62 -3.39 4.64 1.83
N TYR A 63 -2.35 4.64 2.65
CA TYR A 63 -1.52 5.83 2.90
C TYR A 63 -0.73 6.26 1.67
N SER A 64 -0.21 5.30 0.90
CA SER A 64 0.47 5.60 -0.38
C SER A 64 -0.45 6.36 -1.34
N LYS A 65 -1.70 5.90 -1.49
CA LYS A 65 -2.73 6.56 -2.31
C LYS A 65 -3.03 7.96 -1.76
N HIS A 66 -3.09 8.12 -0.44
CA HIS A 66 -3.31 9.41 0.20
C HIS A 66 -2.16 10.40 -0.08
N PHE A 67 -0.92 10.01 0.22
CA PHE A 67 0.25 10.87 0.02
C PHE A 67 0.49 11.21 -1.44
N TYR A 68 0.35 10.24 -2.35
CA TYR A 68 0.48 10.47 -3.78
C TYR A 68 -0.52 11.53 -4.30
N ARG A 69 -1.75 11.52 -3.78
CA ARG A 69 -2.77 12.51 -4.18
C ARG A 69 -2.54 13.88 -3.54
N ARG A 70 -2.08 13.91 -2.28
CA ARG A 70 -1.98 15.11 -1.45
C ARG A 70 -0.68 15.89 -1.66
N TYR A 71 0.42 15.20 -1.92
CA TYR A 71 1.77 15.76 -1.99
C TYR A 71 2.37 15.55 -3.39
N ARG A 72 1.84 16.29 -4.37
CA ARG A 72 2.25 16.15 -5.78
C ARG A 72 3.65 16.68 -6.09
N SER A 73 4.20 17.51 -5.21
CA SER A 73 5.54 18.12 -5.35
C SER A 73 6.65 17.30 -4.69
N LEU A 74 6.32 16.25 -3.91
CA LEU A 74 7.33 15.43 -3.25
C LEU A 74 7.87 14.37 -4.21
N GLU A 75 9.19 14.19 -4.15
CA GLU A 75 9.90 13.15 -4.89
C GLU A 75 9.62 11.74 -4.30
N PRO A 76 9.83 10.66 -5.09
CA PRO A 76 9.53 9.30 -4.66
C PRO A 76 10.19 8.89 -3.33
N ASP A 77 11.42 9.32 -3.07
CA ASP A 77 12.15 9.02 -1.84
C ASP A 77 11.54 9.74 -0.63
N GLN A 78 11.08 10.98 -0.82
CA GLN A 78 10.41 11.76 0.21
C GLN A 78 9.06 11.14 0.58
N LEU A 79 8.27 10.72 -0.42
CA LEU A 79 7.01 10.00 -0.20
C LEU A 79 7.25 8.67 0.54
N THR A 80 8.35 7.99 0.24
CA THR A 80 8.71 6.73 0.90
C THR A 80 9.09 6.95 2.37
N ASN A 81 9.88 7.98 2.66
CA ASN A 81 10.27 8.33 4.02
C ASN A 81 9.06 8.80 4.84
N LEU A 82 8.24 9.69 4.26
CA LEU A 82 6.98 10.13 4.86
C LEU A 82 6.12 8.93 5.25
N ARG A 83 5.95 7.97 4.34
CA ARG A 83 5.16 6.77 4.62
C ARG A 83 5.75 5.91 5.76
N LYS A 84 7.07 5.75 5.83
CA LYS A 84 7.73 5.02 6.94
C LYS A 84 7.53 5.71 8.29
N ASP A 85 7.54 7.04 8.31
CA ASP A 85 7.36 7.81 9.55
C ASP A 85 5.91 7.76 10.04
N TYR A 86 4.96 7.66 9.11
CA TYR A 86 3.53 7.58 9.41
C TYR A 86 3.09 6.19 9.86
N ILE A 87 3.57 5.15 9.21
CA ILE A 87 3.18 3.77 9.48
C ILE A 87 4.28 3.12 10.30
N THR A 88 4.18 3.23 11.62
CA THR A 88 5.12 2.59 12.54
C THR A 88 4.39 1.67 13.50
N ASN A 89 5.03 0.55 13.86
CA ASN A 89 4.49 -0.38 14.85
C ASN A 89 4.17 0.30 16.18
N LYS A 90 4.93 1.35 16.55
CA LYS A 90 4.66 2.14 17.76
C LYS A 90 3.32 2.88 17.64
N LYS A 91 3.06 3.56 16.52
CA LYS A 91 1.78 4.27 16.28
C LYS A 91 0.60 3.29 16.25
N LEU A 92 0.72 2.19 15.50
CA LEU A 92 -0.32 1.15 15.45
C LEU A 92 -0.57 0.53 16.83
N ALA A 93 0.48 0.26 17.60
CA ALA A 93 0.31 -0.26 18.96
C ALA A 93 -0.39 0.74 19.89
N ARG A 94 -0.13 2.04 19.75
CA ARG A 94 -0.83 3.09 20.51
C ARG A 94 -2.32 3.10 20.17
N ASP A 95 -2.67 3.01 18.89
CA ASP A 95 -4.06 2.92 18.44
C ASP A 95 -4.75 1.65 19.01
N ALA A 96 -4.05 0.51 19.05
CA ALA A 96 -4.58 -0.71 19.64
C ALA A 96 -4.91 -0.59 21.15
N VAL A 97 -4.05 0.13 21.90
CA VAL A 97 -4.25 0.40 23.33
C VAL A 97 -5.41 1.37 23.53
N ARG A 98 -5.51 2.44 22.73
CA ARG A 98 -6.62 3.41 22.81
C ARG A 98 -7.98 2.77 22.61
N HIS A 99 -8.08 1.87 21.64
CA HIS A 99 -9.31 1.14 21.35
C HIS A 99 -9.55 -0.05 22.27
N ASN A 100 -8.67 -0.27 23.26
CA ASN A 100 -8.71 -1.37 24.20
C ASN A 100 -8.87 -2.75 23.52
N LEU A 101 -8.10 -3.00 22.45
CA LEU A 101 -8.27 -4.20 21.62
C LEU A 101 -7.61 -5.45 22.21
N TYR A 102 -6.56 -5.29 23.03
CA TYR A 102 -5.82 -6.42 23.57
C TYR A 102 -6.65 -7.31 24.51
N PRO A 103 -7.51 -6.78 25.41
CA PRO A 103 -8.46 -7.61 26.17
C PRO A 103 -9.43 -8.42 25.31
N LEU A 104 -9.74 -7.95 24.10
CA LEU A 104 -10.64 -8.63 23.16
C LEU A 104 -9.96 -9.78 22.40
N LEU A 105 -8.63 -9.90 22.50
CA LEU A 105 -7.84 -10.92 21.83
C LEU A 105 -7.98 -12.27 22.54
N ARG A 106 -8.50 -13.26 21.81
CA ARG A 106 -8.49 -14.67 22.21
C ARG A 106 -7.05 -15.19 22.22
N ARG A 107 -6.55 -15.54 23.39
CA ARG A 107 -5.18 -16.04 23.59
C ARG A 107 -5.14 -17.07 24.72
N GLY A 108 -4.19 -17.98 24.66
CA GLY A 108 -3.86 -18.85 25.79
C GLY A 108 -3.12 -18.08 26.89
N ASN A 109 -2.79 -18.76 28.00
CA ASN A 109 -2.02 -18.17 29.09
C ASN A 109 -0.63 -17.74 28.59
N CYS A 110 -0.34 -16.43 28.58
CA CYS A 110 0.89 -15.85 28.02
C CYS A 110 1.39 -14.69 28.91
N PRO A 111 1.84 -14.97 30.15
CA PRO A 111 2.17 -13.93 31.14
C PRO A 111 3.24 -12.97 30.64
N ASP A 112 4.26 -13.44 29.92
CA ASP A 112 5.30 -12.57 29.36
C ASP A 112 4.75 -11.56 28.34
N LEU A 113 3.72 -11.95 27.58
CA LEU A 113 3.06 -11.07 26.63
C LEU A 113 2.20 -10.05 27.36
N ASP A 114 1.43 -10.52 28.34
CA ASP A 114 0.56 -9.68 29.18
C ASP A 114 1.40 -8.63 29.94
N SER A 115 2.54 -9.02 30.53
CA SER A 115 3.47 -8.10 31.19
C SER A 115 4.03 -7.06 30.22
N LYS A 116 4.44 -7.46 29.00
CA LYS A 116 4.94 -6.51 27.98
C LYS A 116 3.88 -5.51 27.54
N VAL A 117 2.63 -5.96 27.37
CA VAL A 117 1.52 -5.09 27.01
C VAL A 117 1.19 -4.13 28.15
N SER A 118 1.12 -4.62 29.40
CA SER A 118 0.89 -3.78 30.58
C SER A 118 1.97 -2.69 30.70
N LEU A 119 3.25 -3.06 30.63
CA LEU A 119 4.36 -2.11 30.70
C LEU A 119 4.26 -1.03 29.62
N PHE A 120 3.92 -1.41 28.39
CA PHE A 120 3.75 -0.46 27.29
C PHE A 120 2.55 0.47 27.52
N THR A 121 1.40 -0.07 27.93
CA THR A 121 0.22 0.73 28.27
C THR A 121 0.50 1.73 29.40
N ASP A 122 1.16 1.30 30.47
CA ASP A 122 1.53 2.17 31.59
C ASP A 122 2.52 3.27 31.15
N SER A 123 3.45 2.92 30.25
CA SER A 123 4.39 3.89 29.70
C SER A 123 3.71 4.91 28.80
N MET A 124 2.63 4.55 28.09
CA MET A 124 1.90 5.52 27.27
C MET A 124 1.22 6.59 28.12
N GLN A 125 0.76 6.23 29.33
CA GLN A 125 0.19 7.20 30.27
C GLN A 125 1.26 8.15 30.80
N LYS A 126 2.50 7.66 31.00
CA LYS A 126 3.64 8.42 31.52
C LYS A 126 4.47 9.13 30.44
N GLU A 127 4.38 8.74 29.17
CA GLU A 127 5.09 9.38 28.05
C GLU A 127 4.60 10.82 27.81
N ALA A 128 3.40 11.18 28.30
CA ALA A 128 2.97 12.58 28.40
C ALA A 128 3.94 13.45 29.24
N GLU A 129 4.80 12.82 30.04
CA GLU A 129 5.76 13.45 30.97
C GLU A 129 7.22 13.35 30.49
N GLY A 130 7.49 12.95 29.24
CA GLY A 130 8.80 13.15 28.59
C GLY A 130 9.84 12.03 28.72
N ASN A 131 9.43 10.78 29.00
CA ASN A 131 10.37 9.65 29.12
C ASN A 131 10.67 8.93 27.80
N GLN A 132 11.90 8.46 27.63
CA GLN A 132 12.34 7.68 26.45
C GLN A 132 11.60 6.34 26.36
N GLY A 133 11.02 6.09 25.18
CA GLY A 133 9.90 5.17 25.03
C GLY A 133 10.21 3.68 25.10
N ILE A 134 9.30 2.94 25.74
CA ILE A 134 9.30 1.48 25.76
C ILE A 134 9.04 0.94 24.35
N ARG A 135 9.73 -0.15 23.98
CA ARG A 135 9.50 -0.83 22.71
C ARG A 135 8.09 -1.41 22.65
N ALA A 136 7.31 -0.99 21.66
CA ALA A 136 5.95 -1.46 21.44
C ALA A 136 5.91 -3.00 21.21
N PRO A 137 5.06 -3.74 21.95
CA PRO A 137 4.78 -5.14 21.67
C PRO A 137 4.20 -5.32 20.27
N LYS A 138 4.83 -6.15 19.44
CA LYS A 138 4.42 -6.36 18.04
C LYS A 138 2.96 -6.85 17.91
N VAL A 139 2.48 -7.63 18.88
CA VAL A 139 1.10 -8.13 18.90
C VAL A 139 0.06 -7.00 18.77
N LEU A 140 0.32 -5.83 19.34
CA LEU A 140 -0.63 -4.72 19.31
C LEU A 140 -0.78 -4.13 17.90
N ALA A 141 0.34 -3.99 17.19
CA ALA A 141 0.33 -3.58 15.79
C ALA A 141 -0.33 -4.65 14.90
N ASP A 142 0.02 -5.92 15.10
CA ASP A 142 -0.54 -7.02 14.32
C ASP A 142 -2.08 -7.12 14.47
N ILE A 143 -2.65 -6.77 15.63
CA ILE A 143 -4.12 -6.76 15.84
C ILE A 143 -4.79 -5.71 14.95
N ILE A 144 -4.23 -4.50 14.89
CA ILE A 144 -4.74 -3.41 14.06
C ILE A 144 -4.65 -3.80 12.58
N GLU A 145 -3.50 -4.32 12.15
CA GLU A 145 -3.29 -4.82 10.80
C GLU A 145 -4.28 -5.94 10.48
N ALA A 146 -4.52 -6.88 11.39
CA ALA A 146 -5.45 -7.97 11.17
C ALA A 146 -6.90 -7.51 11.05
N ILE A 147 -7.33 -6.55 11.87
CA ILE A 147 -8.69 -5.98 11.79
C ILE A 147 -8.84 -5.21 10.47
N ALA A 148 -7.85 -4.41 10.08
CA ALA A 148 -7.83 -3.73 8.79
C ALA A 148 -7.87 -4.74 7.62
N GLY A 149 -7.08 -5.81 7.71
CA GLY A 149 -7.08 -6.90 6.74
C GLY A 149 -8.42 -7.62 6.65
N ALA A 150 -9.08 -7.87 7.78
CA ALA A 150 -10.41 -8.47 7.83
C ALA A 150 -11.44 -7.59 7.10
N VAL A 151 -11.46 -6.28 7.37
CA VAL A 151 -12.35 -5.33 6.66
C VAL A 151 -12.03 -5.28 5.17
N TYR A 152 -10.74 -5.28 4.82
CA TYR A 152 -10.31 -5.25 3.43
C TYR A 152 -10.76 -6.50 2.67
N VAL A 153 -10.65 -7.69 3.27
CA VAL A 153 -11.16 -8.94 2.67
C VAL A 153 -12.68 -8.97 2.62
N ASP A 154 -13.37 -8.61 3.71
CA ASP A 154 -14.85 -8.63 3.82
C ASP A 154 -15.53 -7.68 2.83
N SER A 155 -14.88 -6.55 2.52
CA SER A 155 -15.35 -5.57 1.55
C SER A 155 -15.06 -5.94 0.08
N GLY A 156 -14.36 -7.05 -0.18
CA GLY A 156 -13.95 -7.44 -1.53
C GLY A 156 -12.74 -6.66 -2.03
N PHE A 157 -11.78 -6.37 -1.14
CA PHE A 157 -10.56 -5.61 -1.40
C PHE A 157 -10.81 -4.14 -1.77
N ASP A 158 -11.79 -3.50 -1.13
CA ASP A 158 -12.14 -2.10 -1.37
C ASP A 158 -11.37 -1.14 -0.44
N LEU A 159 -10.44 -0.38 -1.03
CA LEU A 159 -9.64 0.62 -0.31
C LEU A 159 -10.45 1.83 0.19
N GLU A 160 -11.59 2.15 -0.42
CA GLU A 160 -12.43 3.26 0.04
C GLU A 160 -13.21 2.89 1.29
N VAL A 161 -13.71 1.67 1.36
CA VAL A 161 -14.30 1.11 2.58
C VAL A 161 -13.25 1.03 3.68
N LEU A 162 -12.08 0.46 3.39
CA LEU A 162 -10.96 0.44 4.34
C LEU A 162 -10.57 1.84 4.80
N GLY A 163 -10.50 2.82 3.89
CA GLY A 163 -10.18 4.21 4.23
C GLY A 163 -11.20 4.87 5.16
N LYS A 164 -12.49 4.54 5.04
CA LYS A 164 -13.53 5.02 5.98
C LYS A 164 -13.32 4.45 7.38
N VAL A 165 -12.98 3.17 7.48
CA VAL A 165 -12.72 2.49 8.76
C VAL A 165 -11.40 2.92 9.38
N ALA A 166 -10.34 3.02 8.57
CA ALA A 166 -9.02 3.45 9.00
C ALA A 166 -9.02 4.84 9.66
N ARG A 167 -9.94 5.73 9.25
CA ARG A 167 -10.12 7.04 9.92
C ARG A 167 -10.52 6.98 11.39
N ARG A 168 -11.12 5.87 11.81
CA ARG A 168 -11.53 5.61 13.19
C ARG A 168 -10.53 4.70 13.90
N LEU A 169 -9.96 3.75 13.15
CA LEU A 169 -9.02 2.78 13.69
C LEU A 169 -7.62 3.36 13.92
N LEU A 170 -7.16 4.28 13.05
CA LEU A 170 -5.78 4.79 12.99
C LEU A 170 -5.71 6.28 13.36
N GLU A 171 -6.17 6.64 14.56
CA GLU A 171 -6.26 8.04 15.00
C GLU A 171 -4.88 8.71 15.11
N GLU A 172 -3.89 8.03 15.69
CA GLU A 172 -2.53 8.59 15.84
C GLU A 172 -1.84 8.76 14.49
N ALA A 173 -2.04 7.81 13.58
CA ALA A 173 -1.41 7.85 12.26
C ALA A 173 -2.07 8.89 11.32
N LEU A 174 -3.24 9.44 11.67
CA LEU A 174 -3.92 10.47 10.87
C LEU A 174 -3.77 11.89 11.44
N HIS A 175 -3.62 12.05 12.76
CA HIS A 175 -3.47 13.36 13.39
C HIS A 175 -2.25 14.17 12.90
N VAL A 176 -1.20 13.48 12.45
CA VAL A 176 0.04 14.13 11.96
C VAL A 176 -0.17 14.88 10.64
N VAL A 177 -1.17 14.48 9.83
CA VAL A 177 -1.48 15.17 8.54
C VAL A 177 -1.96 16.61 8.77
N GLY A 178 -2.57 16.90 9.93
CA GLY A 178 -3.02 18.25 10.29
C GLY A 178 -1.86 19.18 10.72
N SER A 179 -0.88 18.64 11.45
CA SER A 179 0.27 19.41 11.96
C SER A 179 1.34 19.71 10.90
N GLU A 180 1.30 19.06 9.74
CA GLU A 180 2.27 19.26 8.67
C GLU A 180 2.13 20.57 7.90
N LYS A 181 0.98 21.26 7.99
CA LYS A 181 0.88 22.66 7.54
C LYS A 181 1.98 23.53 8.17
N GLU A 182 2.39 23.21 9.40
CA GLU A 182 3.36 23.97 10.18
C GLU A 182 4.81 23.54 9.93
N GLN A 183 5.04 22.24 9.68
CA GLN A 183 6.38 21.69 9.46
C GLN A 183 6.86 21.89 8.02
N MET A 184 5.98 21.68 7.02
CA MET A 184 6.28 22.00 5.62
C MET A 184 6.36 23.52 5.39
N GLY A 185 5.58 24.32 6.16
CA GLY A 185 5.69 25.79 6.15
C GLY A 185 7.01 26.30 6.71
N LYS A 186 7.59 25.64 7.72
CA LYS A 186 8.95 25.96 8.22
C LYS A 186 10.04 25.56 7.23
N ALA A 187 9.98 24.35 6.64
CA ALA A 187 10.95 23.89 5.65
C ALA A 187 10.92 24.69 4.33
N ALA A 188 9.76 25.26 3.97
CA ALA A 188 9.64 26.17 2.83
C ALA A 188 10.16 27.59 3.13
N ARG A 189 9.96 28.10 4.35
CA ARG A 189 10.52 29.38 4.81
C ARG A 189 12.04 29.38 4.91
N ASP A 190 12.64 28.24 5.29
CA ASP A 190 14.09 28.10 5.37
C ASP A 190 14.77 27.99 3.99
N ASN A 191 14.01 27.78 2.90
CA ASN A 191 14.52 27.61 1.53
C ASN A 191 14.19 28.77 0.57
N GLY A 192 13.72 29.91 1.06
CA GLY A 192 13.73 31.18 0.31
C GLY A 192 13.04 31.18 -1.06
N SER A 193 11.84 30.59 -1.18
CA SER A 193 10.99 30.77 -2.36
C SER A 193 9.58 31.18 -1.91
N GLU A 194 9.41 32.48 -1.66
CA GLU A 194 8.14 33.06 -1.20
C GLU A 194 7.03 33.14 -2.27
N ASP A 195 7.28 32.73 -3.51
CA ASP A 195 6.29 32.91 -4.60
C ASP A 195 5.22 31.81 -4.73
N ASN A 196 5.27 30.73 -3.93
CA ASN A 196 4.38 29.56 -4.13
C ASN A 196 3.28 29.37 -3.08
N VAL A 197 3.08 30.32 -2.17
CA VAL A 197 2.07 30.17 -1.10
C VAL A 197 0.67 30.64 -1.55
N GLU A 198 0.57 31.61 -2.46
CA GLU A 198 -0.72 32.10 -2.97
C GLU A 198 -1.36 31.18 -4.03
N GLU A 199 -0.57 30.41 -4.80
CA GLU A 199 -1.11 29.51 -5.83
C GLU A 199 -1.79 28.24 -5.24
N LEU A 200 -1.56 27.96 -3.95
CA LEU A 200 -2.11 26.80 -3.23
C LEU A 200 -3.54 27.02 -2.73
N GLU A 201 -3.98 28.26 -2.53
CA GLU A 201 -5.37 28.55 -2.08
C GLU A 201 -6.37 28.56 -3.25
N GLU A 202 -5.93 28.85 -4.48
CA GLU A 202 -6.83 28.90 -5.65
C GLU A 202 -7.09 27.50 -6.25
N PHE A 203 -6.21 26.53 -5.99
CA PHE A 203 -6.31 25.18 -6.58
C PHE A 203 -7.28 24.22 -5.85
N GLU A 204 -7.72 24.54 -4.63
CA GLU A 204 -8.71 23.75 -3.88
C GLU A 204 -10.11 23.77 -4.52
N LYS A 205 -10.39 24.69 -5.47
CA LYS A 205 -11.73 24.91 -6.04
C LYS A 205 -12.02 24.23 -7.38
N LYS A 206 -11.07 23.59 -8.06
CA LYS A 206 -11.34 22.95 -9.37
C LYS A 206 -11.54 21.43 -9.24
N PRO A 207 -12.71 20.88 -9.63
CA PRO A 207 -12.86 19.44 -9.70
C PRO A 207 -12.14 18.91 -10.94
N ASN A 208 -11.42 17.81 -10.72
CA ASN A 208 -11.06 16.80 -11.70
C ASN A 208 -10.27 17.29 -12.94
N VAL A 209 -8.94 17.26 -12.84
CA VAL A 209 -8.08 17.29 -14.03
C VAL A 209 -7.82 15.85 -14.46
N GLN A 210 -8.39 15.51 -15.61
CA GLN A 210 -8.20 14.23 -16.30
C GLN A 210 -6.73 14.04 -16.64
N CYS A 211 -6.19 12.86 -16.31
CA CYS A 211 -4.79 12.54 -16.55
C CYS A 211 -4.47 12.65 -18.05
N SER A 212 -3.60 13.58 -18.41
CA SER A 212 -3.07 13.71 -19.77
C SER A 212 -2.41 12.40 -20.18
N LYS A 213 -2.80 11.88 -21.36
CA LYS A 213 -2.19 10.70 -21.99
C LYS A 213 -0.70 10.97 -22.24
N LYS A 214 0.16 10.65 -21.27
CA LYS A 214 1.60 10.73 -21.44
C LYS A 214 2.04 9.64 -22.42
N HIS A 215 2.48 10.10 -23.58
CA HIS A 215 3.06 9.30 -24.65
C HIS A 215 4.34 8.63 -24.12
N TRP A 216 4.43 7.30 -24.20
CA TRP A 216 5.60 6.57 -23.76
C TRP A 216 6.80 6.88 -24.66
N PRO A 217 8.04 6.96 -24.12
CA PRO A 217 9.23 7.13 -24.93
C PRO A 217 9.39 5.95 -25.90
N LYS A 218 9.51 6.23 -27.20
CA LYS A 218 9.55 5.23 -28.28
C LYS A 218 10.65 4.16 -28.10
N HIS A 219 11.72 4.46 -27.36
CA HIS A 219 12.81 3.53 -27.09
C HIS A 219 12.43 2.38 -26.13
N ILE A 220 11.51 2.61 -25.19
CA ILE A 220 11.03 1.57 -24.25
C ILE A 220 10.13 0.57 -24.99
N PHE A 221 9.33 1.05 -25.95
CA PHE A 221 8.47 0.21 -26.78
C PHE A 221 9.29 -0.68 -27.75
N MET A 222 10.41 -0.16 -28.27
CA MET A 222 11.32 -0.92 -29.14
C MET A 222 12.04 -2.06 -28.39
N GLY A 223 12.39 -1.86 -27.11
CA GLY A 223 13.02 -2.88 -26.29
C GLY A 223 12.11 -4.06 -25.94
N MET A 224 10.82 -3.80 -25.64
CA MET A 224 9.84 -4.86 -25.34
C MET A 224 9.46 -5.69 -26.57
N LEU A 225 9.47 -5.11 -27.77
CA LEU A 225 9.24 -5.85 -29.01
C LEU A 225 10.42 -6.77 -29.34
N ALA A 226 11.66 -6.30 -29.17
CA ALA A 226 12.85 -7.10 -29.48
C ALA A 226 12.95 -8.37 -28.60
N THR A 227 12.64 -8.25 -27.30
CA THR A 227 12.66 -9.40 -26.37
C THR A 227 11.56 -10.42 -26.67
N PHE A 228 10.37 -9.95 -27.09
CA PHE A 228 9.28 -10.83 -27.52
C PHE A 228 9.63 -11.60 -28.80
N PHE A 229 10.27 -10.93 -29.76
CA PHE A 229 10.72 -11.57 -31.01
C PHE A 229 11.81 -12.62 -30.79
N ILE A 230 12.79 -12.34 -29.92
CA ILE A 230 13.86 -13.31 -29.60
C ILE A 230 13.28 -14.53 -28.87
N SER A 231 12.32 -14.31 -27.96
CA SER A 231 11.65 -15.42 -27.26
C SER A 231 10.81 -16.28 -28.20
N CYS A 232 10.14 -15.69 -29.19
CA CYS A 232 9.39 -16.45 -30.20
C CYS A 232 10.30 -17.22 -31.16
N MET A 233 11.46 -16.65 -31.54
CA MET A 233 12.47 -17.34 -32.36
C MET A 233 13.06 -18.55 -31.64
N LEU A 234 13.39 -18.43 -30.35
CA LEU A 234 13.91 -19.55 -29.55
C LEU A 234 12.87 -20.65 -29.35
N ALA A 235 11.60 -20.30 -29.13
CA ALA A 235 10.52 -21.27 -29.02
C ALA A 235 10.23 -22.02 -30.34
N ALA A 236 10.47 -21.38 -31.48
CA ALA A 236 10.33 -22.01 -32.80
C ALA A 236 11.48 -22.99 -33.12
N ILE A 237 12.69 -22.75 -32.59
CA ILE A 237 13.84 -23.67 -32.75
C ILE A 237 13.66 -24.95 -31.91
N ASP A 238 13.02 -24.84 -30.74
CA ASP A 238 12.80 -25.98 -29.83
C ASP A 238 11.62 -26.87 -30.26
N THR A 239 10.79 -26.39 -31.20
CA THR A 239 9.60 -27.09 -31.68
C THR A 239 9.64 -27.24 -33.19
N THR A 240 10.40 -28.22 -33.71
CA THR A 240 10.10 -29.07 -34.90
C THR A 240 11.34 -29.41 -35.75
N SER A 241 11.51 -30.72 -35.95
CA SER A 241 12.52 -31.35 -36.82
C SER A 241 11.97 -31.63 -38.22
N ASP A 242 11.14 -30.74 -38.79
CA ASP A 242 10.59 -30.92 -40.14
C ASP A 242 10.87 -29.70 -41.02
N HIS A 243 11.60 -29.95 -42.12
CA HIS A 243 12.20 -28.93 -42.98
C HIS A 243 11.19 -28.01 -43.70
N ALA A 244 9.92 -28.43 -43.88
CA ALA A 244 8.94 -27.69 -44.65
C ALA A 244 8.28 -26.52 -43.89
N THR A 245 8.12 -26.65 -42.57
CA THR A 245 7.54 -25.58 -41.73
C THR A 245 8.50 -24.41 -41.56
N VAL A 246 9.81 -24.69 -41.52
CA VAL A 246 10.86 -23.67 -41.36
C VAL A 246 10.85 -22.66 -42.51
N GLU A 247 10.66 -23.11 -43.76
CA GLU A 247 10.68 -22.23 -44.93
C GLU A 247 9.50 -21.25 -44.96
N ILE A 248 8.30 -21.70 -44.59
CA ILE A 248 7.10 -20.86 -44.56
C ILE A 248 7.21 -19.79 -43.47
N PHE A 249 7.67 -20.17 -42.27
CA PHE A 249 7.89 -19.21 -41.18
C PHE A 249 8.99 -18.21 -41.51
N PHE A 250 10.05 -18.63 -42.21
CA PHE A 250 11.10 -17.73 -42.68
C PHE A 250 10.56 -16.73 -43.70
N PHE A 251 9.73 -17.17 -44.66
CA PHE A 251 9.19 -16.30 -45.71
C PHE A 251 8.20 -15.27 -45.17
N VAL A 252 7.30 -15.68 -44.27
CA VAL A 252 6.30 -14.78 -43.66
C VAL A 252 6.96 -13.86 -42.63
N GLY A 253 7.86 -14.38 -41.80
CA GLY A 253 8.57 -13.61 -40.79
C GLY A 253 9.54 -12.58 -41.38
N PHE A 254 10.37 -13.00 -42.34
CA PHE A 254 11.33 -12.14 -43.01
C PHE A 254 10.65 -11.12 -43.94
N GLY A 255 9.60 -11.53 -44.65
CA GLY A 255 8.78 -10.62 -45.46
C GLY A 255 8.11 -9.52 -44.62
N GLY A 256 7.53 -9.90 -43.47
CA GLY A 256 6.97 -8.94 -42.52
C GLY A 256 8.01 -7.98 -41.94
N PHE A 257 9.20 -8.50 -41.60
CA PHE A 257 10.30 -7.69 -41.11
C PHE A 257 10.83 -6.70 -42.17
N ALA A 258 11.00 -7.15 -43.41
CA ALA A 258 11.46 -6.30 -44.51
C ALA A 258 10.48 -5.14 -44.78
N LEU A 259 9.17 -5.39 -44.75
CA LEU A 259 8.15 -4.35 -44.90
C LEU A 259 8.15 -3.37 -43.70
N PHE A 260 8.39 -3.86 -42.49
CA PHE A 260 8.51 -3.03 -41.31
C PHE A 260 9.75 -2.12 -41.37
N CYS A 261 10.90 -2.67 -41.78
CA CYS A 261 12.13 -1.91 -42.02
C CYS A 261 11.95 -0.86 -43.12
N LEU A 262 11.30 -1.21 -44.23
CA LEU A 262 10.98 -0.27 -45.31
C LEU A 262 10.11 0.89 -44.81
N ARG A 263 9.12 0.59 -43.96
CA ARG A 263 8.25 1.63 -43.38
C ARG A 263 9.00 2.56 -42.42
N ILE A 264 9.94 2.04 -41.64
CA ILE A 264 10.81 2.87 -40.79
C ILE A 264 11.73 3.73 -41.66
N LEU A 265 12.32 3.16 -42.71
CA LEU A 265 13.20 3.87 -43.63
C LEU A 265 12.45 5.02 -44.33
N LEU A 266 11.24 4.76 -44.83
CA LEU A 266 10.37 5.77 -45.44
C LEU A 266 10.00 6.87 -44.44
N TRP A 267 9.71 6.52 -43.19
CA TRP A 267 9.43 7.50 -42.14
C TRP A 267 10.66 8.37 -41.83
N VAL A 268 11.86 7.79 -41.76
CA VAL A 268 13.11 8.54 -41.57
C VAL A 268 13.37 9.45 -42.76
N LEU A 269 13.24 8.95 -43.99
CA LEU A 269 13.40 9.75 -45.21
C LEU A 269 12.40 10.90 -45.27
N GLN A 270 11.15 10.68 -44.86
CA GLN A 270 10.13 11.73 -44.80
C GLN A 270 10.48 12.81 -43.76
N ASN A 271 11.00 12.43 -42.59
CA ASN A 271 11.46 13.40 -41.59
C ASN A 271 12.70 14.17 -42.06
N VAL A 272 13.67 13.50 -42.68
CA VAL A 272 14.85 14.15 -43.26
C VAL A 272 14.47 15.07 -44.41
N TYR A 273 13.54 14.66 -45.27
CA TYR A 273 13.00 15.51 -46.34
C TYR A 273 12.30 16.76 -45.78
N MET A 274 11.48 16.60 -44.75
CA MET A 274 10.82 17.74 -44.08
C MET A 274 11.82 18.67 -43.39
N TYR A 275 12.90 18.12 -42.82
CA TYR A 275 13.99 18.90 -42.22
C TYR A 275 14.78 19.70 -43.28
N LEU A 276 15.11 19.07 -44.41
CA LEU A 276 15.84 19.71 -45.52
C LEU A 276 14.99 20.71 -46.31
N ARG A 277 13.66 20.54 -46.33
CA ARG A 277 12.73 21.48 -47.00
C ARG A 277 12.57 22.80 -46.23
N GLY A 278 13.16 22.92 -45.04
CA GLY A 278 13.23 24.15 -44.28
C GLY A 278 11.90 24.48 -43.60
N HIS A 279 11.89 24.43 -42.27
CA HIS A 279 10.92 25.18 -41.49
C HIS A 279 11.08 26.68 -41.83
N LYS A 280 10.19 27.19 -42.69
CA LYS A 280 9.58 28.50 -42.46
C LYS A 280 8.28 28.26 -41.71
#